data_AF-A0A2V8MYL5-F1
#
_entry.id   AF-A0A2V8MYL5-F1
#
_cell.length_a   1.000
_cell.length_b   1.000
_cell.length_c   1.000
_cell.angle_alpha   90.00
_cell.angle_beta   90.00
_cell.angle_gamma   90.00
#
_symmetry.space_group_name_H-M   'P 1'
#
loop_
_entity.id
_entity.type
_entity.pdbx_description
1 polymer ?
#
loop_
_entity_poly.entity_id
_entity_poly.type
_entity_poly.pdbx_seq_one_letter_code
_entity_poly.pdbx_strand_id
1 'polypeptide(L)'
;MQITEPVTMLTDYALAAVSFGFAVSLAHRIGPRNRVSAWFWCAAFVGSGVAAASGGTYHGLGTYLTAGTLRALWNLTIFSAGASGAFMTAGIHAAYIKRKDGTVAWLVLGIAVTLVGAAVQQSGFPRLTNFNHNDVYHLIQIVGLYFLFRCARTVKDRPGISI
;
A
#
# COMPACT_ATOMS: atom_id res chain seq x y z
N MET A 1 14.66 25.87 -3.44
CA MET A 1 14.24 24.60 -4.08
C MET A 1 12.73 24.68 -4.28
N GLN A 2 12.24 24.50 -5.49
CA GLN A 2 10.84 24.47 -5.88
C GLN A 2 10.39 23.01 -5.97
N ILE A 3 9.39 22.61 -5.18
CA ILE A 3 8.80 21.27 -5.25
C ILE A 3 7.72 21.28 -6.33
N THR A 4 7.73 20.29 -7.23
CA THR A 4 6.85 20.27 -8.42
C THR A 4 5.40 19.99 -8.02
N GLU A 5 5.18 18.99 -7.16
CA GLU A 5 3.88 18.63 -6.63
C GLU A 5 3.95 18.42 -5.11
N PRO A 6 3.93 19.51 -4.32
CA PRO A 6 4.22 19.43 -2.89
C PRO A 6 3.19 18.62 -2.10
N VAL A 7 1.91 18.69 -2.47
CA VAL A 7 0.86 17.93 -1.79
C VAL A 7 0.91 16.46 -2.20
N THR A 8 1.15 16.16 -3.48
CA THR A 8 1.30 14.77 -3.95
C THR A 8 2.48 14.11 -3.23
N MET A 9 3.64 14.77 -3.20
CA MET A 9 4.82 14.30 -2.47
C MET A 9 4.54 14.07 -0.97
N LEU A 10 3.84 14.99 -0.32
CA LEU A 10 3.52 14.87 1.11
C LEU A 10 2.61 13.66 1.38
N THR A 11 1.55 13.50 0.57
CA THR A 11 0.60 12.40 0.73
C THR A 11 1.23 11.04 0.37
N ASP A 12 2.12 10.99 -0.61
CA ASP A 12 2.96 9.83 -0.90
C ASP A 12 3.82 9.43 0.30
N TYR A 13 4.54 10.38 0.91
CA TYR A 13 5.37 10.07 2.08
C TYR A 13 4.54 9.70 3.32
N ALA A 14 3.34 10.28 3.48
CA ALA A 14 2.40 9.84 4.51
C ALA A 14 1.95 8.39 4.28
N LEU A 15 1.58 8.03 3.05
CA LEU A 15 1.22 6.67 2.66
C LEU A 15 2.40 5.71 2.88
N ALA A 16 3.62 6.13 2.54
CA ALA A 16 4.83 5.34 2.78
C ALA A 16 5.07 5.07 4.26
N ALA A 17 5.05 6.11 5.09
CA ALA A 17 5.26 6.02 6.53
C ALA A 17 4.21 5.11 7.21
N VAL A 18 2.93 5.27 6.84
CA VAL A 18 1.85 4.42 7.36
C VAL A 18 2.03 2.96 6.92
N SER A 19 2.38 2.72 5.66
CA SER A 19 2.62 1.37 5.14
C SER A 19 3.77 0.68 5.88
N PHE A 20 4.90 1.35 6.08
CA PHE A 20 5.99 0.82 6.89
C PHE A 20 5.59 0.60 8.35
N GLY A 21 4.80 1.51 8.92
CA GLY A 21 4.22 1.36 10.27
C GLY A 21 3.35 0.11 10.39
N PHE A 22 2.53 -0.21 9.39
CA PHE A 22 1.74 -1.45 9.36
C PHE A 22 2.62 -2.69 9.27
N ALA A 23 3.67 -2.67 8.43
CA ALA A 23 4.63 -3.77 8.33
C ALA A 23 5.31 -4.05 9.67
N VAL A 24 5.86 -3.02 10.33
CA VAL A 24 6.51 -3.14 11.64
C VAL A 24 5.52 -3.60 12.71
N SER A 25 4.32 -3.01 12.74
CA SER A 25 3.29 -3.40 13.71
C SER A 25 2.83 -4.85 13.53
N LEU A 26 2.81 -5.37 12.30
CA LEU A 26 2.44 -6.76 12.03
C LEU A 26 3.59 -7.71 12.35
N ALA A 27 4.84 -7.31 12.05
CA ALA A 27 6.04 -8.08 12.36
C ALA A 27 6.14 -8.42 13.86
N HIS A 28 5.80 -7.47 14.74
CA HIS A 28 5.75 -7.70 16.19
C HIS A 28 4.65 -8.67 16.65
N ARG A 29 3.78 -9.14 15.75
CA ARG A 29 2.67 -10.08 16.04
C ARG A 29 2.85 -11.43 15.32
N ILE A 30 3.98 -11.63 14.65
CA ILE A 30 4.29 -12.90 13.99
C ILE A 30 4.46 -13.98 15.07
N GLY A 31 3.74 -15.08 14.91
CA GLY A 31 3.84 -16.23 15.78
C GLY A 31 3.52 -17.53 15.03
N PRO A 32 3.52 -18.68 15.72
CA PRO A 32 3.36 -19.99 15.09
C PRO A 32 2.03 -20.19 14.35
N ARG A 33 1.01 -19.36 14.63
CA ARG A 33 -0.34 -19.50 14.06
C ARG A 33 -0.57 -18.68 12.79
N ASN A 34 0.32 -17.76 12.44
CA ASN A 34 0.13 -16.80 11.35
C ASN A 34 1.46 -16.46 10.64
N ARG A 35 2.49 -17.29 10.80
CA ARG A 35 3.86 -16.98 10.38
C ARG A 35 3.94 -16.69 8.90
N VAL A 36 3.36 -17.54 8.06
CA VAL A 36 3.50 -17.47 6.61
C VAL A 36 2.65 -16.34 6.04
N SER A 37 1.37 -16.28 6.42
CA SER A 37 0.45 -15.21 6.01
C SER A 37 0.95 -13.85 6.46
N ALA A 38 1.44 -13.71 7.71
CA ALA A 38 1.95 -12.45 8.22
C ALA A 38 3.21 -11.98 7.51
N TRP A 39 4.14 -12.87 7.14
CA TRP A 39 5.32 -12.47 6.36
C TRP A 39 4.96 -11.96 4.97
N PHE A 40 4.01 -12.60 4.29
CA PHE A 40 3.49 -12.08 3.02
C PHE A 40 2.82 -10.70 3.20
N TRP A 41 2.03 -10.52 4.25
CA TRP A 41 1.44 -9.21 4.54
C TRP A 41 2.50 -8.14 4.89
N CYS A 42 3.53 -8.47 5.66
CA CYS A 42 4.66 -7.57 5.92
C CYS A 42 5.35 -7.17 4.61
N ALA A 43 5.66 -8.14 3.74
CA ALA A 43 6.25 -7.87 2.43
C ALA A 43 5.34 -7.00 1.55
N ALA A 44 4.02 -7.23 1.60
CA ALA A 44 3.05 -6.40 0.91
C ALA A 44 3.10 -4.95 1.37
N PHE A 45 3.07 -4.69 2.68
CA PHE A 45 3.12 -3.34 3.23
C PHE A 45 4.48 -2.66 2.97
N VAL A 46 5.59 -3.40 3.03
CA VAL A 46 6.90 -2.87 2.60
C VAL A 46 6.88 -2.48 1.12
N GLY A 47 6.33 -3.33 0.24
CA GLY A 47 6.19 -3.03 -1.18
C GLY A 47 5.35 -1.77 -1.44
N SER A 48 4.21 -1.62 -0.74
CA SER A 48 3.39 -0.40 -0.78
C SER A 48 4.19 0.82 -0.32
N GLY A 49 4.96 0.70 0.77
CA GLY A 49 5.77 1.78 1.30
C GLY A 49 6.88 2.23 0.37
N VAL A 50 7.59 1.28 -0.26
CA VAL A 50 8.63 1.57 -1.27
C VAL A 50 8.02 2.21 -2.51
N ALA A 51 6.86 1.72 -2.97
CA ALA A 51 6.16 2.32 -4.09
C ALA A 51 5.80 3.79 -3.80
N ALA A 52 5.18 4.06 -2.67
CA ALA A 52 4.79 5.43 -2.28
C ALA A 52 6.02 6.34 -2.05
N ALA A 53 7.09 5.86 -1.42
CA ALA A 53 8.30 6.67 -1.22
C ALA A 53 9.00 7.02 -2.54
N SER A 54 9.07 6.08 -3.49
CA SER A 54 9.63 6.35 -4.82
C SER A 54 8.71 7.25 -5.67
N GLY A 55 7.39 7.07 -5.58
CA GLY A 55 6.38 7.95 -6.16
C GLY A 55 6.48 9.39 -5.64
N GLY A 56 6.52 9.58 -4.33
CA GLY A 56 6.67 10.92 -3.72
C GLY A 56 7.95 11.63 -4.15
N THR A 57 9.04 10.88 -4.28
CA THR A 57 10.32 11.42 -4.79
C THR A 57 10.20 11.83 -6.26
N TYR A 58 9.52 11.03 -7.08
CA TYR A 58 9.24 11.33 -8.48
C TYR A 58 8.38 12.60 -8.63
N HIS A 59 7.28 12.71 -7.86
CA HIS A 59 6.37 13.86 -7.90
C HIS A 59 6.98 15.14 -7.30
N GLY A 60 7.79 15.01 -6.25
CA GLY A 60 8.36 16.16 -5.54
C GLY A 60 9.59 16.76 -6.21
N LEU A 61 10.56 15.90 -6.57
CA LEU A 61 11.90 16.31 -7.00
C LEU A 61 12.09 16.21 -8.52
N GLY A 62 11.01 16.06 -9.28
CA GLY A 62 11.00 15.88 -10.74
C GLY A 62 11.99 16.78 -11.50
N THR A 63 11.97 18.08 -11.20
CA THR A 63 12.79 19.11 -11.88
C THR A 63 14.29 19.04 -11.58
N TYR A 64 14.71 18.27 -10.57
CA TYR A 64 16.10 18.17 -10.12
C TYR A 64 16.79 16.87 -10.53
N LEU A 65 16.04 15.93 -11.09
CA LEU A 65 16.52 14.59 -11.41
C LEU A 65 16.69 14.40 -12.92
N THR A 66 17.66 13.58 -13.30
CA THR A 66 17.86 13.24 -14.71
C THR A 66 16.70 12.39 -15.24
N ALA A 67 16.47 12.39 -16.55
CA ALA A 67 15.45 11.54 -17.17
C ALA A 67 15.65 10.04 -16.87
N GLY A 68 16.91 9.59 -16.77
CA GLY A 68 17.24 8.21 -16.38
C GLY A 68 16.82 7.91 -14.94
N THR A 69 17.11 8.82 -14.02
CA THR A 69 16.70 8.70 -12.61
C THR A 69 15.18 8.70 -12.44
N LEU A 70 14.47 9.59 -13.15
CA LEU A 70 13.00 9.64 -13.12
C LEU A 70 12.38 8.34 -13.63
N ARG A 71 12.92 7.78 -14.72
CA ARG A 71 12.48 6.49 -15.25
C ARG A 71 12.74 5.36 -14.25
N ALA A 72 13.89 5.36 -13.59
CA ALA A 72 14.22 4.36 -12.57
C ALA A 72 13.27 4.46 -11.35
N LEU A 73 12.98 5.66 -10.86
CA LEU A 73 12.02 5.89 -9.76
C LEU A 73 10.61 5.41 -10.13
N TRP A 74 10.15 5.73 -11.33
CA TRP A 74 8.85 5.29 -11.80
C TRP A 74 8.77 3.76 -11.95
N ASN A 75 9.80 3.13 -12.51
CA ASN A 75 9.89 1.68 -12.59
C ASN A 75 9.87 1.04 -11.19
N LEU A 76 10.62 1.59 -10.23
CA LEU A 76 10.62 1.13 -8.85
C LEU A 76 9.23 1.25 -8.22
N THR A 77 8.53 2.35 -8.48
CA THR A 77 7.15 2.58 -8.02
C THR A 77 6.22 1.48 -8.53
N ILE A 78 6.21 1.25 -9.84
CA ILE A 78 5.31 0.28 -10.49
C ILE A 78 5.63 -1.16 -10.07
N PHE A 79 6.90 -1.56 -10.09
CA PHE A 79 7.28 -2.92 -9.70
C PHE A 79 7.00 -3.19 -8.22
N SER A 80 7.21 -2.21 -7.35
CA SER A 80 6.93 -2.34 -5.92
C SER A 80 5.43 -2.39 -5.64
N ALA A 81 4.62 -1.61 -6.36
CA ALA A 81 3.16 -1.68 -6.30
C ALA A 81 2.63 -3.05 -6.77
N GLY A 82 3.16 -3.57 -7.88
CA GLY A 82 2.82 -4.90 -8.39
C GLY A 82 3.20 -6.02 -7.42
N ALA A 83 4.43 -5.97 -6.87
CA ALA A 83 4.90 -6.91 -5.86
C ALA A 83 4.02 -6.86 -4.60
N SER A 84 3.62 -5.66 -4.17
CA SER A 84 2.71 -5.47 -3.04
C SER A 84 1.40 -6.23 -3.25
N GLY A 85 0.72 -6.04 -4.39
CA GLY A 85 -0.51 -6.76 -4.71
C GLY A 85 -0.33 -8.29 -4.79
N ALA A 86 0.78 -8.76 -5.35
CA ALA A 86 1.11 -10.19 -5.38
C ALA A 86 1.28 -10.77 -3.97
N PHE A 87 1.97 -10.07 -3.08
CA PHE A 87 2.14 -10.48 -1.70
C PHE A 87 0.84 -10.43 -0.89
N MET A 88 -0.04 -9.43 -1.10
CA MET A 88 -1.38 -9.42 -0.48
C MET A 88 -2.18 -10.66 -0.89
N THR A 89 -2.14 -11.00 -2.18
CA THR A 89 -2.80 -12.19 -2.72
C THR A 89 -2.23 -13.47 -2.12
N ALA A 90 -0.90 -13.58 -2.03
CA ALA A 90 -0.22 -14.70 -1.40
C ALA A 90 -0.57 -14.82 0.10
N GLY A 91 -0.67 -13.69 0.81
CA GLY A 91 -1.04 -13.63 2.23
C GLY A 91 -2.47 -14.12 2.48
N ILE A 92 -3.43 -13.74 1.62
CA ILE A 92 -4.80 -14.27 1.67
C ILE A 92 -4.85 -15.75 1.27
N HIS A 93 -4.11 -16.15 0.24
CA HIS A 93 -4.04 -17.55 -0.17
C HIS A 93 -3.46 -18.45 0.93
N ALA A 94 -2.46 -17.97 1.67
CA ALA A 94 -1.87 -18.67 2.80
C ALA A 94 -2.75 -18.65 4.07
N ALA A 95 -3.79 -17.83 4.12
CA ALA A 95 -4.64 -17.64 5.28
C ALA A 95 -5.83 -18.61 5.33
N TYR A 96 -6.21 -19.03 6.54
CA TYR A 96 -7.50 -19.65 6.82
C TYR A 96 -8.57 -18.58 7.04
N ILE A 97 -9.45 -18.40 6.06
CA ILE A 97 -10.47 -17.35 6.07
C ILE A 97 -11.74 -17.81 6.79
N LYS A 98 -12.10 -17.16 7.89
CA LYS A 98 -13.40 -17.32 8.56
C LYS A 98 -14.26 -16.07 8.36
N ARG A 99 -15.57 -16.26 8.21
CA ARG A 99 -16.52 -15.12 8.13
C ARG A 99 -16.78 -14.48 9.50
N LYS A 100 -16.76 -15.28 10.57
CA LYS A 100 -17.21 -14.89 11.91
C LYS A 100 -16.23 -14.00 12.71
N ASP A 101 -14.98 -13.87 12.27
CA ASP A 101 -13.96 -13.06 12.97
C ASP A 101 -13.75 -11.68 12.32
N GLY A 102 -14.60 -11.31 11.36
CA GLY A 102 -14.52 -10.04 10.66
C GLY A 102 -13.45 -9.98 9.55
N THR A 103 -12.66 -11.05 9.33
CA THR A 103 -11.61 -11.09 8.29
C THR A 103 -12.17 -10.72 6.91
N VAL A 104 -13.30 -11.33 6.52
CA VAL A 104 -13.92 -11.07 5.22
C VAL A 104 -14.43 -9.63 5.10
N ALA A 105 -14.98 -9.06 6.18
CA ALA A 105 -15.45 -7.67 6.17
C ALA A 105 -14.27 -6.70 5.95
N TRP A 106 -13.16 -6.89 6.68
CA TRP A 106 -11.96 -6.08 6.50
C TRP A 106 -11.36 -6.22 5.10
N LEU A 107 -11.32 -7.45 4.56
CA LEU A 107 -10.83 -7.71 3.21
C LEU A 107 -11.69 -6.99 2.15
N VAL A 108 -13.02 -7.15 2.22
CA VAL A 108 -13.95 -6.54 1.26
C VAL A 108 -13.91 -5.01 1.36
N LEU A 109 -13.91 -4.45 2.56
CA LEU A 109 -13.81 -3.00 2.75
C LEU A 109 -12.48 -2.46 2.21
N GLY A 110 -11.37 -3.15 2.46
CA GLY A 110 -10.06 -2.77 1.93
C GLY A 110 -10.05 -2.74 0.41
N ILE A 111 -10.53 -3.82 -0.24
CA ILE A 111 -10.63 -3.91 -1.70
C ILE A 111 -11.55 -2.82 -2.25
N ALA A 112 -12.74 -2.64 -1.67
CA ALA A 112 -13.71 -1.65 -2.14
C ALA A 112 -13.14 -0.22 -2.07
N VAL A 113 -12.51 0.15 -0.95
CA VAL A 113 -11.90 1.47 -0.78
C VAL A 113 -10.72 1.66 -1.74
N THR A 114 -9.88 0.64 -1.94
CA THR A 114 -8.78 0.71 -2.92
C THR A 114 -9.30 0.93 -4.33
N LEU A 115 -10.40 0.27 -4.73
CA LEU A 115 -11.03 0.46 -6.04
C LEU A 115 -11.66 1.84 -6.20
N VAL A 116 -12.31 2.38 -5.15
CA VAL A 116 -12.78 3.78 -5.14
C VAL A 116 -11.61 4.73 -5.35
N GLY A 117 -10.49 4.50 -4.67
CA GLY A 117 -9.27 5.28 -4.87
C GLY A 117 -8.81 5.23 -6.33
N ALA A 118 -8.71 4.03 -6.92
CA ALA A 118 -8.31 3.87 -8.32
C ALA A 118 -9.25 4.62 -9.29
N ALA A 119 -10.56 4.58 -9.05
CA ALA A 119 -11.52 5.34 -9.83
C ALA A 119 -11.31 6.86 -9.69
N VAL A 120 -11.03 7.34 -8.46
CA VAL A 120 -10.69 8.74 -8.23
C VAL A 120 -9.41 9.13 -8.97
N GLN A 121 -8.37 8.31 -8.92
CA GLN A 121 -7.11 8.55 -9.64
C GLN A 121 -7.36 8.66 -11.16
N GLN A 122 -8.17 7.76 -11.72
CA GLN A 122 -8.49 7.75 -13.15
C GLN A 122 -9.41 8.89 -13.59
N SER A 123 -10.20 9.47 -12.68
CA SER A 123 -11.12 10.56 -13.01
C SER A 123 -10.40 11.81 -13.52
N GLY A 124 -9.11 11.98 -13.17
CA GLY A 124 -8.29 13.09 -13.64
C GLY A 124 -8.84 14.46 -13.26
N PHE A 125 -9.67 14.57 -12.20
CA PHE A 125 -10.33 15.83 -11.89
C PHE A 125 -9.31 16.97 -11.68
N PRO A 126 -9.66 18.23 -12.04
CA PRO A 126 -8.69 19.31 -12.20
C PRO A 126 -7.96 19.68 -10.90
N ARG A 127 -6.72 20.18 -11.02
CA ARG A 127 -5.97 20.77 -9.90
C ARG A 127 -6.74 21.96 -9.32
N LEU A 128 -7.10 21.87 -8.03
CA LEU A 128 -7.50 23.02 -7.21
C LEU A 128 -6.24 23.58 -6.54
N THR A 129 -5.63 24.61 -7.13
CA THR A 129 -4.39 25.28 -6.67
C THR A 129 -3.19 24.32 -6.54
N ASN A 130 -3.15 23.46 -5.53
CA ASN A 130 -2.13 22.44 -5.29
C ASN A 130 -2.70 21.05 -4.96
N PHE A 131 -4.03 20.90 -4.90
CA PHE A 131 -4.73 19.67 -4.56
C PHE A 131 -5.37 19.03 -5.79
N ASN A 132 -5.24 17.71 -5.96
CA ASN A 132 -5.64 17.00 -7.16
C ASN A 132 -6.05 15.54 -6.86
N HIS A 133 -6.40 14.79 -7.92
CA HIS A 133 -6.86 13.41 -7.82
C HIS A 133 -5.83 12.45 -7.20
N ASN A 134 -4.52 12.68 -7.38
CA ASN A 134 -3.48 11.87 -6.75
C ASN A 134 -3.47 12.05 -5.23
N ASP A 135 -3.67 13.28 -4.74
CA ASP A 135 -3.72 13.55 -3.30
C ASP A 135 -4.88 12.81 -2.64
N VAL A 136 -6.07 12.92 -3.24
CA VAL A 136 -7.26 12.19 -2.78
C VAL A 136 -7.05 10.68 -2.88
N TYR A 137 -6.46 10.20 -3.98
CA TYR A 137 -6.12 8.80 -4.16
C TYR A 137 -5.23 8.28 -3.03
N HIS A 138 -4.13 8.97 -2.69
CA HIS A 138 -3.23 8.55 -1.62
C HIS A 138 -3.93 8.50 -0.26
N LEU A 139 -4.74 9.51 0.07
CA LEU A 139 -5.53 9.51 1.31
C LEU A 139 -6.52 8.35 1.36
N ILE A 140 -7.18 8.04 0.24
CA ILE A 140 -8.07 6.88 0.12
C ILE A 140 -7.28 5.57 0.27
N GLN A 141 -6.10 5.45 -0.33
CA GLN A 141 -5.26 4.27 -0.20
C GLN A 141 -4.76 4.06 1.23
N ILE A 142 -4.49 5.12 1.99
CA ILE A 142 -4.19 4.99 3.43
C ILE A 142 -5.34 4.28 4.16
N VAL A 143 -6.59 4.67 3.88
CA VAL A 143 -7.78 4.04 4.48
C VAL A 143 -7.96 2.60 3.98
N GLY A 144 -7.76 2.35 2.69
CA GLY A 144 -7.82 1.00 2.11
C GLY A 144 -6.78 0.06 2.73
N LEU A 145 -5.53 0.49 2.80
CA LEU A 145 -4.44 -0.25 3.45
C LEU A 145 -4.69 -0.46 4.93
N TYR A 146 -5.31 0.50 5.63
CA TYR A 146 -5.70 0.30 7.02
C TYR A 146 -6.68 -0.87 7.17
N PHE A 147 -7.71 -0.96 6.32
CA PHE A 147 -8.63 -2.10 6.35
C PHE A 147 -7.94 -3.42 5.99
N LEU A 148 -7.03 -3.42 5.01
CA LEU A 148 -6.23 -4.61 4.69
C LEU A 148 -5.28 -4.99 5.83
N PHE A 149 -4.71 -4.03 6.56
CA PHE A 149 -3.94 -4.28 7.78
C PHE A 149 -4.79 -4.89 8.90
N ARG A 150 -6.03 -4.42 9.06
CA ARG A 150 -6.97 -5.05 10.00
C ARG A 150 -7.28 -6.49 9.60
N CYS A 151 -7.44 -6.77 8.30
CA CYS A 151 -7.55 -8.14 7.78
C CYS A 151 -6.30 -8.97 8.09
N ALA A 152 -5.10 -8.45 7.80
CA ALA A 152 -3.83 -9.12 8.07
C ALA A 152 -3.63 -9.50 9.56
N ARG A 153 -4.27 -8.77 10.47
CA ARG A 153 -4.22 -9.04 11.91
C ARG A 153 -5.21 -10.10 12.40
N THR A 154 -6.21 -10.46 11.61
CA THR A 154 -7.20 -11.49 11.98
C THR A 154 -6.89 -12.85 11.38
N VAL A 155 -6.13 -12.90 10.29
CA VAL A 155 -5.78 -14.15 9.61
C VAL A 155 -4.86 -15.03 10.44
N LYS A 156 -5.02 -16.34 10.21
CA LYS A 156 -4.13 -17.41 10.68
C LYS A 156 -3.71 -18.22 9.47
N ASP A 157 -2.57 -18.89 9.54
CA ASP A 157 -2.13 -19.78 8.47
C ASP A 157 -3.13 -20.92 8.26
N ARG A 158 -3.35 -21.30 7.01
CA ARG A 158 -4.17 -22.47 6.67
C ARG A 158 -3.49 -23.77 7.14
N PRO A 159 -4.26 -24.79 7.56
CA PRO A 159 -3.70 -26.09 7.90
C PRO A 159 -2.82 -26.63 6.76
N GLY A 160 -1.66 -27.19 7.09
CA GLY A 160 -0.70 -27.72 6.11
C GLY A 160 0.29 -26.69 5.55
N ILE A 161 0.18 -25.41 5.91
CA ILE A 161 1.21 -24.42 5.69
C ILE A 161 1.93 -24.17 7.02
N SER A 162 3.08 -24.80 7.20
CA SER A 162 3.98 -24.57 8.32
C SER A 162 5.40 -24.57 7.80
N ILE A 163 6.14 -23.50 8.09
CA ILE A 163 7.58 -23.34 7.81
C ILE A 163 8.31 -23.06 9.12
#